data_AF-D5SRG1-F1
#
_entry.id   AF-D5SRG1-F1
#
_cell.length_a   1.000
_cell.length_b   1.000
_cell.length_c   1.000
_cell.angle_alpha   90.00
_cell.angle_beta   90.00
_cell.angle_gamma   90.00
#
_symmetry.space_group_name_H-M   'P 1'
#
loop_
_entity.id
_entity.type
_entity.pdbx_description
1 polymer ?
#
loop_
_entity_poly.entity_id
_entity_poly.type
_entity_poly.pdbx_seq_one_letter_code
_entity_poly.pdbx_strand_id
1 'polypeptide(L)' 'MNDQAQFAVGWGTLSLINAGLARAYDRSGLIWWLLSLLLGPIATFLLVILGKARPFV' A
#
# COMPACT_ATOMS: atom_id res chain seq x y z
N MET A 1 -20.18 -13.85 14.73
CA MET A 1 -19.40 -12.59 14.81
C MET A 1 -19.13 -12.14 13.37
N ASN A 2 -19.11 -10.84 13.09
CA ASN A 2 -18.98 -10.31 11.71
C ASN A 2 -17.50 -10.20 11.29
N ASP A 3 -16.82 -11.34 11.25
CA ASP A 3 -15.38 -11.43 11.02
C ASP A 3 -14.99 -10.93 9.61
N GLN A 4 -15.91 -11.03 8.65
CA GLN A 4 -15.73 -10.54 7.28
C GLN A 4 -15.67 -9.01 7.20
N ALA A 5 -16.52 -8.28 7.95
CA ALA A 5 -16.46 -6.82 7.98
C ALA A 5 -15.18 -6.33 8.65
N GLN A 6 -14.73 -6.99 9.73
CA GLN A 6 -13.46 -6.67 10.38
C GLN A 6 -12.28 -6.90 9.44
N PHE A 7 -12.29 -8.00 8.68
CA PHE A 7 -11.27 -8.27 7.66
C PHE A 7 -11.26 -7.20 6.56
N ALA A 8 -12.43 -6.82 6.01
CA ALA A 8 -12.54 -5.80 4.98
C ALA A 8 -12.06 -4.41 5.47
N VAL A 9 -12.41 -4.03 6.70
CA VAL A 9 -11.95 -2.76 7.31
C VAL A 9 -10.45 -2.80 7.58
N GLY A 10 -9.91 -3.91 8.10
CA GLY A 10 -8.48 -4.10 8.31
C GLY A 10 -7.70 -4.01 6.99
N TRP A 11 -8.21 -4.66 5.95
CA TRP A 11 -7.63 -4.61 4.59
C TRP A 11 -7.65 -3.20 4.00
N GLY A 12 -8.80 -2.51 4.07
CA GLY A 12 -8.92 -1.12 3.60
C GLY A 12 -7.96 -0.18 4.33
N THR A 13 -7.83 -0.33 5.64
CA THR A 13 -6.89 0.46 6.46
C THR A 13 -5.44 0.19 6.06
N LEU A 14 -5.06 -1.08 5.90
CA LEU A 14 -3.71 -1.47 5.44
C LEU A 14 -3.40 -0.89 4.05
N SER A 15 -4.36 -0.92 3.13
CA SER A 15 -4.17 -0.34 1.79
C SER A 15 -3.86 1.16 1.85
N LEU A 16 -4.52 1.92 2.74
CA LEU A 16 -4.27 3.35 2.95
C LEU A 16 -2.89 3.62 3.56
N ILE A 17 -2.44 2.77 4.48
CA ILE A 17 -1.08 2.85 5.04
C ILE A 17 -0.04 2.63 3.94
N ASN A 18 -0.23 1.64 3.06
CA ASN A 18 0.66 1.41 1.92
C ASN A 18 0.71 2.60 0.95
N ALA A 19 -0.41 3.31 0.78
CA ALA A 19 -0.48 4.54 0.00
C ALA A 19 0.33 5.69 0.62
N GLY A 20 0.36 5.76 1.96
CA GLY A 20 1.20 6.69 2.71
C GLY A 20 2.69 6.36 2.57
N LEU A 21 3.05 5.08 2.72
CA LEU A 21 4.42 4.59 2.49
C LEU A 21 4.90 4.92 1.06
N ALA A 22 4.06 4.69 0.05
CA ALA A 22 4.37 5.03 -1.33
C ALA A 22 4.72 6.52 -1.51
N ARG A 23 3.95 7.42 -0.89
CA ARG A 23 4.23 8.86 -0.92
C ARG A 23 5.53 9.23 -0.23
N ALA A 24 5.87 8.57 0.89
CA ALA A 24 7.16 8.76 1.55
C ALA A 24 8.36 8.36 0.66
N TYR A 25 8.15 7.45 -0.30
CA TYR A 25 9.14 7.05 -1.30
C TYR A 25 9.07 7.84 -2.63
N ASP A 26 8.41 8.99 -2.65
CA ASP A 26 8.17 9.81 -3.86
C ASP A 26 7.47 9.04 -4.99
N ARG A 27 6.50 8.20 -4.63
CA ARG A 27 5.65 7.47 -5.58
C ARG A 27 4.20 7.91 -5.46
N SER A 28 3.42 7.69 -6.52
CA SER A 28 2.00 8.00 -6.53
C SER A 28 1.24 7.16 -5.50
N GLY A 29 0.88 7.76 -4.37
CA GLY A 29 0.15 7.08 -3.31
C GLY A 29 -1.18 6.48 -3.77
N LEU A 30 -1.88 7.13 -4.70
CA LEU A 30 -3.17 6.65 -5.21
C LEU A 30 -3.02 5.39 -6.06
N ILE A 31 -1.98 5.31 -6.89
CA ILE A 31 -1.70 4.10 -7.67
C ILE A 31 -1.36 2.95 -6.73
N TRP A 32 -0.49 3.18 -5.75
CA TRP A 32 -0.10 2.16 -4.77
C TRP A 32 -1.24 1.75 -3.83
N TRP A 33 -2.17 2.67 -3.53
CA TRP A 33 -3.39 2.37 -2.81
C TRP A 33 -4.28 1.37 -3.57
N LEU A 34 -4.57 1.66 -4.85
CA LEU A 34 -5.36 0.78 -5.71
C LEU A 34 -4.67 -0.57 -5.91
N LEU A 35 -3.35 -0.57 -6.10
CA LEU A 35 -2.57 -1.80 -6.17
C LEU A 35 -2.66 -2.61 -4.87
N SER A 36 -2.61 -1.99 -3.70
CA SER A 36 -2.79 -2.68 -2.42
C SER A 36 -4.23 -3.17 -2.19
N LEU A 37 -5.24 -2.48 -2.71
CA LEU A 37 -6.62 -2.99 -2.64
C LEU A 37 -6.80 -4.27 -3.47
N LEU A 38 -6.18 -4.35 -4.65
CA LEU A 38 -6.29 -5.47 -5.59
C LEU A 38 -5.33 -6.63 -5.27
N LEU A 39 -4.06 -6.32 -5.03
CA LEU A 39 -2.97 -7.29 -4.87
C LEU A 39 -2.60 -7.51 -3.41
N GLY A 40 -3.08 -6.67 -2.49
CA GLY A 40 -2.86 -6.84 -1.07
C GLY A 40 -1.40 -6.72 -0.65
N PRO A 41 -0.90 -7.65 0.18
CA PRO A 41 0.49 -7.67 0.65
C PRO A 41 1.52 -7.71 -0.47
N ILE A 42 1.17 -8.25 -1.65
CA ILE A 42 2.07 -8.32 -2.80
C ILE A 42 2.43 -6.91 -3.29
N ALA A 43 1.47 -5.97 -3.29
CA ALA A 43 1.77 -4.59 -3.62
C ALA A 43 2.72 -3.94 -2.59
N THR A 44 2.57 -4.25 -1.30
CA THR A 44 3.51 -3.77 -0.27
C THR A 44 4.90 -4.34 -0.50
N PHE A 45 5.00 -5.63 -0.79
CA PHE A 45 6.29 -6.28 -1.04
C PHE A 45 7.00 -5.64 -2.23
N LEU A 46 6.28 -5.43 -3.34
CA LEU A 46 6.81 -4.71 -4.51
C LEU A 46 7.24 -3.28 -4.16
N LEU A 47 6.47 -2.57 -3.34
CA LEU A 47 6.81 -1.21 -2.92
C LEU A 47 8.11 -1.16 -2.12
N VAL A 48 8.32 -2.11 -1.21
CA VAL A 48 9.52 -2.20 -0.36
C VAL A 48 10.75 -2.56 -1.17
N ILE A 49 10.69 -3.58 -2.04
CA ILE A 49 11.86 -4.04 -2.79
C ILE A 49 12.29 -3.07 -3.89
N LEU A 50 11.34 -2.33 -4.47
CA LEU A 50 11.63 -1.43 -5.58
C LEU A 50 12.30 -0.12 -5.12
N GLY A 51 12.44 0.10 -3.80
CA GLY A 51 13.18 1.22 -3.21
C GLY A 51 12.62 2.61 -3.52
N LYS A 52 13.30 3.67 -3.07
CA LYS A 52 12.89 5.06 -3.35
C LYS A 52 13.03 5.35 -4.84
N ALA A 53 12.00 5.95 -5.45
CA ALA A 53 11.99 6.19 -6.89
C ALA A 53 12.99 7.26 -7.34
N ARG A 54 13.48 8.11 -6.43
CA ARG A 54 14.51 9.11 -6.71
C ARG A 54 15.75 8.88 -5.84
N PRO A 55 16.96 8.75 -6.44
CA PRO A 55 18.20 8.87 -5.69
C PRO A 55 18.28 10.27 -5.07
N PHE A 56 18.92 10.36 -3.91
CA PHE A 56 19.24 11.64 -3.26
C PHE A 56 20.32 12.33 -4.10
N VAL A 57 19.90 13.06 -5.14
CA VAL A 57 20.74 14.04 -5.83
C VAL A 57 20.42 15.40 -5.24
#